data_AF-A0A1M6A0N2-F1
#
_entry.id   AF-A0A1M6A0N2-F1
#
_cell.length_a   1.000
_cell.length_b   1.000
_cell.length_c   1.000
_cell.angle_alpha   90.00
_cell.angle_beta   90.00
_cell.angle_gamma   90.00
#
_symmetry.space_group_name_H-M   'P 1'
#
loop_
_entity.id
_entity.type
_entity.pdbx_description
1 polymer ?
#
loop_
_entity_poly.entity_id
_entity_poly.type
_entity_poly.pdbx_seq_one_letter_code
_entity_poly.pdbx_strand_id
1 'polypeptide(L)'
;MKLAENRRSVLKPLSHEHNEVLIRCFRIGKGLQMNVSTSRIKNYADWLKKDYLDPHFEMERKYVFPILGNQNFRVKRALANHRRLNRLFDETANLNIVLNKIEEEIGSYIRFEERILYNEIEKVASAEELNRLEKLHDDIGVSEDAWNDKFWVS
;
A
#
# COMPACT_ATOMS: atom_id res chain seq x y z
N MET A 1 23.32 -16.28 -27.08
CA MET A 1 23.01 -15.19 -26.13
C MET A 1 21.56 -15.31 -25.72
N LYS A 2 21.27 -16.06 -24.65
CA LYS A 2 19.93 -16.23 -24.09
C LYS A 2 20.06 -16.25 -22.58
N LEU A 3 19.71 -15.14 -21.92
CA LEU A 3 19.28 -15.08 -20.52
C LEU A 3 18.40 -13.83 -20.37
N ALA A 4 17.26 -13.83 -21.06
CA ALA A 4 16.10 -13.02 -20.69
C ALA A 4 15.04 -13.97 -20.11
N GLU A 5 15.46 -14.83 -19.19
CA GLU A 5 14.57 -15.71 -18.46
C GLU A 5 14.14 -14.99 -17.18
N ASN A 6 12.92 -14.46 -17.23
CA ASN A 6 11.99 -14.49 -16.11
C ASN A 6 12.58 -14.07 -14.76
N ARG A 7 12.99 -12.80 -14.61
CA ARG A 7 13.05 -12.18 -13.28
C ARG A 7 11.60 -12.13 -12.76
N ARG A 8 11.17 -13.21 -12.13
CA ARG A 8 10.04 -13.16 -11.19
C ARG A 8 10.49 -12.14 -10.15
N SER A 9 9.91 -10.95 -10.20
CA SER A 9 10.15 -9.92 -9.20
C SER A 9 9.93 -10.56 -7.83
N VAL A 10 10.94 -10.51 -6.97
CA VAL A 10 10.83 -11.05 -5.61
C VAL A 10 9.84 -10.22 -4.78
N LEU A 11 9.45 -9.06 -5.31
CA LEU A 11 8.44 -8.16 -4.77
C LEU A 11 7.05 -8.41 -5.36
N LYS A 12 6.87 -9.44 -6.20
CA LYS A 12 5.54 -9.88 -6.68
C LYS A 12 4.54 -10.13 -5.55
N PRO A 13 4.94 -10.68 -4.38
CA PRO A 13 4.04 -10.80 -3.25
C PRO A 13 3.59 -9.42 -2.71
N LEU A 14 4.51 -8.46 -2.53
CA LEU A 14 4.14 -7.07 -2.20
C LEU A 14 3.20 -6.44 -3.24
N SER A 15 3.38 -6.77 -4.52
CA SER A 15 2.42 -6.37 -5.57
C SER A 15 1.04 -7.02 -5.41
N HIS A 16 0.94 -8.23 -4.87
CA HIS A 16 -0.36 -8.83 -4.53
C HIS A 16 -1.04 -8.03 -3.42
N GLU A 17 -0.31 -7.68 -2.36
CA GLU A 17 -0.83 -6.81 -1.28
C GLU A 17 -1.29 -5.45 -1.82
N HIS A 18 -0.49 -4.84 -2.69
CA HIS A 18 -0.84 -3.58 -3.33
C HIS A 18 -2.12 -3.68 -4.16
N ASN A 19 -2.32 -4.78 -4.91
CA ASN A 19 -3.56 -5.00 -5.65
C ASN A 19 -4.76 -5.12 -4.70
N GLU A 20 -4.61 -5.84 -3.59
CA GLU A 20 -5.63 -5.97 -2.55
C GLU A 20 -5.98 -4.61 -1.93
N VAL A 21 -4.98 -3.77 -1.65
CA VAL A 21 -5.19 -2.40 -1.13
C VAL A 21 -5.87 -1.51 -2.17
N LEU A 22 -5.49 -1.61 -3.45
CA LEU A 22 -6.14 -0.86 -4.54
C LEU A 22 -7.62 -1.21 -4.66
N ILE A 23 -7.97 -2.51 -4.60
CA ILE A 23 -9.36 -2.98 -4.63
C ILE A 23 -10.14 -2.41 -3.43
N ARG A 24 -9.54 -2.41 -2.23
CA ARG A 24 -10.16 -1.84 -1.02
C ARG A 24 -10.33 -0.33 -1.12
N CYS A 25 -9.34 0.38 -1.64
CA CYS A 25 -9.45 1.83 -1.89
C CYS A 25 -10.53 2.16 -2.92
N PHE A 26 -10.69 1.35 -3.96
CA PHE A 26 -11.78 1.50 -4.91
C PHE A 26 -13.17 1.38 -4.24
N ARG A 27 -13.30 0.55 -3.20
CA ARG A 27 -14.54 0.44 -2.43
C ARG A 27 -14.90 1.76 -1.73
N ILE A 28 -13.92 2.54 -1.26
CA ILE A 28 -14.15 3.89 -0.70
C ILE A 28 -14.81 4.79 -1.75
N GLY A 29 -14.24 4.86 -2.96
CA GLY A 29 -14.80 5.61 -4.09
C GLY A 29 -16.20 5.14 -4.48
N LYS A 30 -16.45 3.83 -4.47
CA LYS A 30 -17.79 3.25 -4.70
C LYS A 30 -18.82 3.67 -3.67
N GLY A 31 -18.47 3.66 -2.38
CA GLY A 31 -19.36 4.14 -1.33
C GLY A 31 -19.78 5.59 -1.53
N LEU A 32 -18.83 6.45 -1.93
CA LEU A 32 -19.12 7.86 -2.25
C LEU A 32 -20.07 7.99 -3.45
N GLN A 33 -19.86 7.21 -4.53
CA GLN A 33 -20.75 7.19 -5.69
C GLN A 33 -22.18 6.72 -5.34
N MET A 34 -22.30 5.81 -4.38
CA MET A 34 -23.58 5.29 -3.90
C MET A 34 -24.25 6.18 -2.84
N ASN A 35 -23.69 7.37 -2.55
CA ASN A 35 -24.15 8.28 -1.49
C ASN A 35 -24.23 7.61 -0.10
N VAL A 36 -23.35 6.65 0.18
CA VAL A 36 -23.22 6.06 1.52
C VAL A 36 -22.73 7.15 2.49
N SER A 37 -23.22 7.13 3.73
CA SER A 37 -22.75 8.04 4.78
C SER A 37 -21.23 8.05 4.88
N THR A 38 -20.62 9.24 4.83
CA THR A 38 -19.16 9.42 4.96
C THR A 38 -18.62 8.85 6.26
N SER A 39 -19.41 8.79 7.34
CA SER A 39 -19.02 8.15 8.59
C SER A 39 -18.80 6.64 8.44
N ARG A 40 -19.65 5.94 7.67
CA ARG A 40 -19.50 4.50 7.40
C ARG A 40 -18.26 4.23 6.55
N ILE A 41 -18.07 5.02 5.50
CA ILE A 41 -16.90 4.92 4.63
C ILE A 41 -15.62 5.25 5.42
N LYS A 42 -15.65 6.23 6.33
CA LYS A 42 -14.51 6.57 7.18
C LYS A 42 -14.13 5.43 8.12
N ASN A 43 -15.10 4.77 8.77
CA ASN A 43 -14.82 3.60 9.61
C ASN A 43 -14.11 2.49 8.82
N TYR A 44 -14.51 2.27 7.57
CA TYR A 44 -13.85 1.33 6.67
C TYR A 44 -12.43 1.77 6.28
N ALA A 45 -12.24 3.06 5.96
CA ALA A 45 -10.91 3.60 5.68
C ALA A 45 -9.97 3.47 6.88
N ASP A 46 -10.46 3.67 8.10
CA ASP A 46 -9.69 3.53 9.33
C ASP A 46 -9.30 2.08 9.61
N TRP A 47 -10.23 1.16 9.39
CA TRP A 47 -9.93 -0.27 9.41
C TRP A 47 -8.86 -0.63 8.37
N LEU A 48 -9.01 -0.18 7.12
CA LEU A 48 -8.04 -0.42 6.04
C LEU A 48 -6.64 0.11 6.41
N LYS A 49 -6.55 1.29 7.02
CA LYS A 49 -5.27 1.85 7.48
C LYS A 49 -4.65 0.97 8.55
N LYS A 50 -5.41 0.66 9.59
CA LYS A 50 -4.93 -0.06 10.76
C LYS A 50 -4.48 -1.48 10.42
N ASP A 51 -5.28 -2.18 9.63
CA ASP A 51 -5.06 -3.60 9.36
C ASP A 51 -4.07 -3.83 8.21
N TYR A 52 -3.85 -2.82 7.35
CA TYR A 52 -2.96 -2.96 6.18
C TYR A 52 -1.88 -1.91 6.08
N LEU A 53 -2.24 -0.63 5.94
CA LEU A 53 -1.24 0.40 5.66
C LEU A 53 -0.22 0.55 6.78
N ASP A 54 -0.64 0.50 8.04
CA ASP A 54 0.25 0.65 9.18
C ASP A 54 1.26 -0.52 9.29
N PRO A 55 0.83 -1.80 9.26
CA PRO A 55 1.75 -2.94 9.17
C PRO A 55 2.67 -2.89 7.95
N HIS A 56 2.12 -2.57 6.77
CA HIS A 56 2.88 -2.49 5.52
C HIS A 56 3.98 -1.44 5.62
N PHE A 57 3.64 -0.21 6.01
CA PHE A 57 4.61 0.88 6.14
C PHE A 57 5.69 0.58 7.17
N GLU A 58 5.38 -0.18 8.23
CA GLU A 58 6.38 -0.59 9.21
C GLU A 58 7.33 -1.65 8.64
N MET A 59 6.81 -2.65 7.93
CA MET A 59 7.61 -3.63 7.21
C MET A 59 8.57 -2.96 6.24
N GLU A 60 8.07 -2.00 5.45
CA GLU A 60 8.89 -1.28 4.49
C GLU A 60 10.01 -0.47 5.14
N ARG A 61 9.67 0.30 6.19
CA ARG A 61 10.67 1.06 6.97
C ARG A 61 11.75 0.18 7.55
N LYS A 62 11.37 -0.99 8.06
CA LYS A 62 12.26 -1.87 8.81
C LYS A 62 13.13 -2.75 7.91
N TYR A 63 12.64 -3.16 6.74
CA TYR A 63 13.28 -4.19 5.92
C TYR A 63 13.52 -3.78 4.47
N VAL A 64 12.64 -2.98 3.86
CA VAL A 64 12.72 -2.64 2.43
C VAL A 64 13.62 -1.42 2.21
N PHE A 65 13.32 -0.31 2.90
CA PHE A 65 14.06 0.94 2.73
C PHE A 65 15.55 0.88 3.11
N PRO A 66 15.97 0.12 4.13
CA PRO A 66 17.38 -0.01 4.48
C PRO A 66 18.26 -0.58 3.36
N ILE A 67 17.71 -1.40 2.46
CA ILE A 67 18.45 -2.02 1.34
C ILE A 67 19.00 -0.95 0.39
N LEU A 68 18.21 0.08 0.09
CA LEU A 68 18.64 1.20 -0.74
C LEU A 68 19.38 2.28 0.06
N GLY A 69 19.30 2.19 1.39
CA GLY A 69 19.84 3.14 2.35
C GLY A 69 18.88 4.30 2.67
N ASN A 70 18.73 4.61 3.96
CA ASN A 70 17.77 5.61 4.45
C ASN A 70 18.03 7.05 3.96
N GLN A 71 19.22 7.33 3.42
CA GLN A 71 19.56 8.64 2.85
C GLN A 71 19.21 8.76 1.36
N ASN A 72 18.85 7.65 0.70
CA ASN A 72 18.49 7.64 -0.71
C ASN A 72 17.24 8.52 -0.98
N PHE A 73 17.27 9.29 -2.06
CA PHE A 73 16.18 10.21 -2.39
C PHE A 73 14.84 9.50 -2.66
N ARG A 74 14.86 8.26 -3.18
CA ARG A 74 13.65 7.46 -3.42
C ARG A 74 13.04 6.98 -2.11
N VAL A 75 13.86 6.57 -1.14
CA VAL A 75 13.42 6.24 0.22
C VAL A 75 12.82 7.47 0.90
N LYS A 76 13.47 8.63 0.81
CA LYS A 76 12.93 9.89 1.35
C LYS A 76 11.57 10.24 0.74
N ARG A 77 11.38 9.96 -0.56
CA ARG A 77 10.09 10.13 -1.24
C ARG A 77 9.03 9.13 -0.75
N ALA A 78 9.36 7.85 -0.59
CA ALA A 78 8.46 6.85 -0.02
C ALA A 78 7.97 7.25 1.38
N LEU A 79 8.91 7.65 2.25
CA LEU A 79 8.58 8.17 3.59
C LEU A 79 7.71 9.43 3.54
N ALA A 80 7.88 10.29 2.53
CA ALA A 80 7.02 11.45 2.33
C ALA A 80 5.60 11.04 1.91
N ASN A 81 5.46 10.00 1.08
CA ASN A 81 4.16 9.42 0.74
C ASN A 81 3.47 8.86 1.99
N HIS A 82 4.19 8.11 2.85
CA HIS A 82 3.61 7.56 4.09
C HIS A 82 3.08 8.69 4.99
N ARG A 83 3.87 9.76 5.18
CA ARG A 83 3.41 10.94 5.95
C ARG A 83 2.21 11.64 5.31
N ARG A 84 2.08 11.62 3.99
CA ARG A 84 0.94 12.22 3.29
C ARG A 84 -0.31 11.38 3.46
N LEU A 85 -0.19 10.07 3.31
CA LEU A 85 -1.29 9.12 3.53
C LEU A 85 -1.76 9.15 4.98
N ASN A 86 -0.86 9.06 5.97
CA ASN A 86 -1.25 9.16 7.38
C ASN A 86 -2.07 10.41 7.67
N ARG A 87 -1.63 11.58 7.19
CA ARG A 87 -2.40 12.83 7.37
C ARG A 87 -3.79 12.79 6.72
N LEU A 88 -3.96 12.10 5.60
CA LEU A 88 -5.26 11.96 4.97
C LEU A 88 -6.18 11.03 5.76
N PHE A 89 -5.68 9.89 6.23
CA PHE A 89 -6.50 8.98 7.01
C PHE A 89 -6.81 9.51 8.43
N ASP A 90 -5.90 10.28 9.03
CA ASP A 90 -6.09 10.87 10.35
C ASP A 90 -7.06 12.08 10.34
N GLU A 91 -7.41 12.60 9.16
CA GLU A 91 -8.33 13.72 9.03
C GLU A 91 -9.77 13.30 9.38
N THR A 92 -10.45 14.14 10.17
CA THR A 92 -11.81 13.90 10.68
C THR A 92 -12.81 14.93 10.18
N ALA A 93 -12.35 16.05 9.61
CA ALA A 93 -13.16 17.07 8.96
C ALA A 93 -13.21 16.87 7.44
N ASN A 94 -14.18 17.50 6.78
CA ASN A 94 -14.29 17.51 5.31
C ASN A 94 -14.21 16.12 4.65
N LEU A 95 -14.82 15.10 5.29
CA LEU A 95 -14.66 13.69 4.91
C LEU A 95 -14.93 13.39 3.43
N ASN A 96 -15.88 14.08 2.80
CA ASN A 96 -16.12 13.93 1.36
C ASN A 96 -14.86 14.25 0.52
N ILE A 97 -14.16 15.32 0.83
CA ILE A 97 -12.94 15.72 0.10
C ILE A 97 -11.80 14.74 0.42
N VAL A 98 -11.66 14.38 1.69
CA VAL A 98 -10.58 13.53 2.18
C VAL A 98 -10.69 12.11 1.61
N LEU A 99 -11.87 11.50 1.69
CA LEU A 99 -12.11 10.15 1.20
C LEU A 99 -11.90 10.04 -0.32
N ASN A 100 -12.29 11.08 -1.09
CA ASN A 100 -11.98 11.14 -2.52
C ASN A 100 -10.46 11.21 -2.78
N LYS A 101 -9.70 11.93 -1.95
CA LYS A 101 -8.24 12.05 -2.10
C LYS A 101 -7.49 10.77 -1.73
N ILE A 102 -8.02 9.96 -0.80
CA ILE A 102 -7.36 8.72 -0.37
C ILE A 102 -7.13 7.78 -1.56
N GLU A 103 -8.14 7.58 -2.42
CA GLU A 103 -8.03 6.68 -3.57
C GLU A 103 -6.92 7.13 -4.55
N GLU A 104 -6.89 8.42 -4.89
CA GLU A 104 -5.89 9.00 -5.79
C GLU A 104 -4.46 8.83 -5.23
N GLU A 105 -4.29 9.13 -3.95
CA GLU A 105 -2.99 9.16 -3.29
C GLU A 105 -2.43 7.76 -3.04
N ILE A 106 -3.29 6.79 -2.69
CA ILE A 106 -2.89 5.38 -2.61
C ILE A 106 -2.44 4.89 -3.99
N GLY A 107 -3.19 5.19 -5.04
CA GLY A 107 -2.80 4.81 -6.40
C GLY A 107 -1.46 5.44 -6.81
N SER A 108 -1.21 6.69 -6.43
CA SER A 108 0.06 7.38 -6.70
C SER A 108 1.23 6.76 -5.93
N TYR A 109 1.03 6.47 -4.64
CA TYR A 109 1.96 5.81 -3.74
C TYR A 109 2.38 4.44 -4.28
N ILE A 110 1.42 3.54 -4.55
CA ILE A 110 1.68 2.18 -5.05
C ILE A 110 2.38 2.22 -6.41
N ARG A 111 1.92 3.06 -7.34
CA ARG A 111 2.59 3.18 -8.66
C ARG A 111 4.03 3.63 -8.54
N PHE A 112 4.33 4.53 -7.61
CA PHE A 112 5.70 4.97 -7.38
C PHE A 112 6.56 3.81 -6.87
N GLU A 113 6.06 3.04 -5.91
CA GLU A 113 6.85 1.96 -5.34
C GLU A 113 7.11 0.85 -6.33
N GLU A 114 6.06 0.31 -6.95
CA GLU A 114 6.19 -0.81 -7.87
C GLU A 114 7.02 -0.47 -9.11
N ARG A 115 6.81 0.71 -9.69
CA ARG A 115 7.44 1.07 -10.97
C ARG A 115 8.82 1.69 -10.80
N ILE A 116 9.12 2.21 -9.62
CA ILE A 116 10.35 2.98 -9.41
C ILE A 116 11.15 2.45 -8.22
N LEU A 117 10.59 2.44 -7.00
CA LEU A 117 11.38 2.10 -5.81
C LEU A 117 11.84 0.64 -5.83
N TYR A 118 10.90 -0.27 -6.06
CA TYR A 118 11.11 -1.72 -6.05
C TYR A 118 12.10 -2.18 -7.12
N ASN A 119 12.00 -1.62 -8.33
CA ASN A 119 12.98 -1.83 -9.40
C ASN A 119 14.41 -1.41 -9.03
N GLU A 120 14.58 -0.43 -8.14
CA GLU A 120 15.89 0.06 -7.73
C GLU A 120 16.44 -0.77 -6.56
N ILE A 121 15.57 -1.24 -5.68
CA ILE A 121 15.90 -2.19 -4.61
C ILE A 121 16.37 -3.51 -5.21
N GLU A 122 15.66 -4.07 -6.19
CA GLU A 122 16.05 -5.33 -6.85
C GLU A 122 17.42 -5.28 -7.54
N LYS A 123 17.90 -4.09 -7.92
CA LYS A 123 19.23 -3.94 -8.53
C LYS A 123 20.37 -4.05 -7.54
N VAL A 124 20.11 -3.79 -6.25
CA VAL A 124 21.16 -3.70 -5.22
C VAL A 124 20.99 -4.73 -4.11
N ALA A 125 19.80 -5.30 -3.94
CA ALA A 125 19.50 -6.29 -2.92
C ALA A 125 20.31 -7.57 -3.11
N SER A 126 20.84 -8.10 -2.01
CA SER A 126 21.44 -9.44 -1.97
C SER A 126 20.36 -10.52 -2.05
N ALA A 127 20.76 -11.73 -2.44
CA ALA A 127 19.86 -12.89 -2.45
C ALA A 127 19.25 -13.19 -1.06
N GLU A 128 19.99 -12.93 0.02
CA GLU A 128 19.51 -13.10 1.38
C GLU A 128 18.42 -12.09 1.75
N GLU A 129 18.63 -10.81 1.40
CA GLU A 129 17.62 -9.76 1.61
C GLU A 129 16.36 -10.04 0.80
N LEU A 130 16.50 -10.44 -0.47
CA LEU A 130 15.38 -10.81 -1.33
C LEU A 130 14.57 -11.98 -0.74
N ASN A 131 15.23 -13.06 -0.31
CA ASN A 131 14.57 -14.19 0.34
C ASN A 131 13.87 -13.80 1.65
N ARG A 132 14.42 -12.83 2.39
CA ARG A 132 13.81 -12.32 3.62
C ARG A 132 12.54 -11.53 3.31
N LEU A 133 12.56 -10.67 2.29
CA LEU A 133 11.40 -9.89 1.87
C LEU A 133 10.26 -10.79 1.41
N GLU A 134 10.56 -11.87 0.68
CA GLU A 134 9.55 -12.84 0.25
C GLU A 134 8.82 -13.46 1.46
N LYS A 135 9.55 -13.90 2.49
CA LYS A 135 8.96 -14.50 3.69
C LYS A 135 8.16 -13.53 4.56
N LEU A 136 8.60 -12.28 4.65
CA LEU A 136 7.91 -11.26 5.45
C LEU A 136 6.52 -10.93 4.90
N HIS A 137 6.34 -11.06 3.59
CA HIS A 137 5.06 -10.81 2.96
C HIS A 137 4.01 -11.89 3.27
N ASP A 138 4.41 -13.16 3.40
CA ASP A 138 3.46 -14.25 3.74
C ASP A 138 2.75 -14.02 5.09
N ASP A 139 3.34 -13.21 5.97
CA ASP A 139 2.77 -12.86 7.28
C ASP A 139 1.77 -11.68 7.21
N ILE A 140 1.79 -10.86 6.15
CA ILE A 140 0.92 -9.69 5.99
C ILE A 140 -0.29 -10.10 5.12
N GLY A 141 -1.14 -10.93 5.72
CA GLY A 141 -2.35 -11.47 5.09
C GLY A 141 -3.59 -10.61 5.35
N VAL A 142 -4.41 -10.44 4.32
CA VAL A 142 -5.54 -9.52 4.29
C VAL A 142 -6.84 -10.29 4.12
N SER A 143 -7.48 -10.71 5.22
CA SER A 143 -8.77 -11.40 5.14
C SER A 143 -9.90 -10.45 4.74
N GLU A 144 -10.57 -10.71 3.61
CA GLU A 144 -11.77 -9.97 3.20
C GLU A 144 -12.94 -10.12 4.19
N ASP A 145 -12.95 -11.19 4.98
CA ASP A 145 -13.99 -11.47 5.96
C ASP A 145 -13.88 -10.61 7.23
N ALA A 146 -12.80 -9.84 7.37
CA ALA A 146 -12.58 -9.00 8.55
C ALA A 146 -13.48 -7.75 8.58
N TRP A 147 -14.07 -7.34 7.46
CA TRP A 147 -14.99 -6.19 7.42
C TRP A 147 -16.42 -6.58 7.06
N ASN A 148 -17.34 -6.37 8.01
CA ASN A 148 -18.74 -6.78 7.88
C ASN A 148 -19.62 -5.78 7.12
N ASP A 149 -19.32 -4.48 7.17
CA ASP A 149 -20.15 -3.45 6.55
C ASP A 149 -19.81 -3.29 5.06
N LYS A 150 -20.32 -4.20 4.22
CA LYS A 150 -20.09 -4.22 2.76
C LYS A 150 -20.96 -3.17 2.04
N PHE A 151 -20.77 -1.89 2.35
CA PHE A 151 -21.56 -0.79 1.77
C PHE A 151 -21.41 -0.59 0.26
N TRP A 152 -20.45 -1.27 -0.37
CA TRP A 152 -20.15 -1.20 -1.80
C TRP A 152 -20.90 -2.23 -2.65
N VAL A 153 -21.68 -3.13 -2.03
CA VAL A 153 -22.60 -4.01 -2.74
C VAL A 153 -24.02 -3.47 -2.54
N SER A 154 -24.75 -3.29 -3.65
CA SER A 154 -26.16 -2.92 -3.65
C SER A 154 -27.05 -4.14 -3.50
#